data_AF-A0A9D9XVS7-F1
#
_entry.id   AF-A0A9D9XVS7-F1
#
_cell.length_a   1.000
_cell.length_b   1.000
_cell.length_c   1.000
_cell.angle_alpha   90.00
_cell.angle_beta   90.00
_cell.angle_gamma   90.00
#
_symmetry.space_group_name_H-M   'P 1'
#
loop_
_entity.id
_entity.type
_entity.pdbx_description
1 polymer ?
#
loop_
_entity_poly.entity_id
_entity_poly.type
_entity_poly.pdbx_seq_one_letter_code
_entity_poly.pdbx_strand_id
1 'polypeptide(L)'
;KPDCKDKFVTRRRGKGKLGFPLIETTTIIMGDGKASTSKFETNLETLELTTAKIDSMLFEIPIGYTETKNEQDLQDKFDVNDMINQYKNKSDDDDRPAANEPKAAGKIRIGVLVPTGDEQVSTAELQQYLAGILIGEKVEAVAVSSEEEARNSQCDYSLVTTFIRIKSSSKVGGLLKVVKNADPNAATSFTIEANMLLKSLADGSVKAQPKIDGKFDGKIDAAAKKALDNGSKLVLKAMK
;
A
#
# COMPACT_ATOMS: atom_id res chain seq x y z
N LYS A 1 -21.78 24.76 14.12
CA LYS A 1 -21.47 25.01 12.70
C LYS A 1 -22.62 24.43 11.89
N PRO A 2 -23.27 25.16 10.98
CA PRO A 2 -24.31 24.55 10.14
C PRO A 2 -23.64 23.63 9.13
N ASP A 3 -24.12 22.39 9.03
CA ASP A 3 -23.69 21.42 8.03
C ASP A 3 -24.10 21.91 6.64
N CYS A 4 -23.12 22.22 5.80
CA CYS A 4 -23.36 22.53 4.40
C CYS A 4 -23.75 21.22 3.71
N LYS A 5 -25.06 21.00 3.54
CA LYS A 5 -25.60 19.90 2.75
C LYS A 5 -25.84 20.40 1.33
N ASP A 6 -24.87 20.18 0.46
CA ASP A 6 -25.02 20.52 -0.95
C ASP A 6 -26.05 19.59 -1.60
N LYS A 7 -26.94 20.18 -2.39
CA LYS A 7 -28.01 19.45 -3.09
C LYS A 7 -27.59 19.18 -4.53
N PHE A 8 -27.35 17.92 -4.86
CA PHE A 8 -27.15 17.49 -6.24
C PHE A 8 -28.50 17.45 -6.98
N VAL A 9 -28.58 18.12 -8.13
CA VAL A 9 -29.80 18.13 -8.97
C VAL A 9 -29.42 17.74 -10.39
N THR A 10 -29.79 16.53 -10.78
CA THR A 10 -29.60 16.04 -12.14
C THR A 10 -30.76 16.50 -13.03
N ARG A 11 -30.46 17.20 -14.12
CA ARG A 11 -31.46 17.63 -15.11
C ARG A 11 -31.10 17.05 -16.48
N ARG A 12 -31.92 16.11 -16.97
CA ARG A 12 -31.80 15.57 -18.34
C ARG A 12 -32.75 16.34 -19.27
N ARG A 13 -32.23 16.88 -20.37
CA ARG A 13 -33.04 17.44 -21.46
C ARG A 13 -32.66 16.77 -22.78
N GLY A 14 -33.66 16.43 -23.59
CA GLY A 14 -33.50 15.74 -24.87
C GLY A 14 -34.17 14.37 -24.91
N LYS A 15 -34.53 13.90 -26.11
CA LYS A 15 -34.96 12.52 -26.37
C LYS A 15 -33.74 11.78 -26.95
N GLY A 16 -33.28 10.72 -26.27
CA GLY A 16 -32.22 9.87 -26.80
C GLY A 16 -32.68 9.27 -28.14
N LYS A 17 -31.87 9.42 -29.19
CA LYS A 17 -32.16 8.76 -30.47
C LYS A 17 -31.78 7.29 -30.33
N LEU A 18 -32.71 6.38 -30.65
CA LEU A 18 -32.41 4.96 -30.74
C LEU A 18 -31.66 4.71 -32.06
N GLY A 19 -30.50 4.08 -31.99
CA GLY A 19 -29.64 3.77 -33.13
C GLY A 19 -28.17 3.58 -32.72
N PHE A 20 -27.34 3.17 -33.67
CA PHE A 20 -25.88 3.07 -33.47
C PHE A 20 -25.24 4.38 -33.92
N PRO A 21 -24.57 5.14 -33.03
CA PRO A 21 -23.94 6.40 -33.42
C PRO A 21 -22.76 6.10 -34.35
N LEU A 22 -22.80 6.65 -35.57
CA LEU A 22 -21.65 6.61 -36.47
C LEU A 22 -20.59 7.64 -36.07
N ILE A 23 -21.04 8.80 -35.59
CA ILE A 23 -20.20 9.87 -35.04
C ILE A 23 -20.94 10.44 -33.83
N GLU A 24 -20.25 10.48 -32.69
CA GLU A 24 -20.76 11.02 -31.44
C GLU A 24 -19.77 12.03 -30.88
N THR A 25 -20.23 13.27 -30.68
CA THR A 25 -19.48 14.31 -29.97
C THR A 25 -20.11 14.50 -28.61
N THR A 26 -19.42 14.07 -27.57
CA THR A 26 -19.80 14.31 -26.18
C THR A 26 -19.09 15.54 -25.65
N THR A 27 -19.87 16.58 -25.29
CA THR A 27 -19.34 17.79 -24.67
C THR A 27 -19.68 17.80 -23.18
N ILE A 28 -18.66 17.76 -22.33
CA ILE A 28 -18.78 17.90 -20.89
C ILE A 28 -18.38 19.32 -20.52
N ILE A 29 -19.31 20.06 -19.91
CA ILE A 29 -19.06 21.40 -19.38
C ILE A 29 -19.08 21.28 -17.86
N MET A 30 -17.93 21.52 -17.22
CA MET A 30 -17.80 21.53 -15.76
C MET A 30 -17.61 22.96 -15.27
N GLY A 31 -18.40 23.38 -14.28
CA GLY A 31 -18.32 24.72 -13.68
C GLY A 31 -19.67 25.42 -13.47
N ASP A 32 -19.70 26.45 -12.63
CA ASP A 32 -20.92 27.20 -12.24
C ASP A 32 -21.35 28.29 -13.23
N GLY A 33 -20.80 28.27 -14.45
CA GLY A 33 -21.19 29.18 -15.52
C GLY A 33 -20.75 30.63 -15.38
N LYS A 34 -19.97 31.04 -14.35
CA LYS A 34 -19.48 32.43 -14.26
C LYS A 34 -17.99 32.64 -14.01
N ALA A 35 -17.24 31.67 -13.46
CA ALA A 35 -15.81 31.92 -13.19
C ALA A 35 -14.84 30.80 -13.59
N SER A 36 -15.29 29.58 -13.89
CA SER A 36 -14.42 28.52 -14.41
C SER A 36 -15.26 27.44 -15.09
N THR A 37 -15.52 27.61 -16.38
CA THR A 37 -16.09 26.57 -17.24
C THR A 37 -14.98 25.86 -17.98
N SER A 38 -14.66 24.63 -17.59
CA SER A 38 -13.84 23.74 -18.40
C SER A 38 -14.77 22.97 -19.34
N LYS A 39 -14.50 23.10 -20.64
CA LYS A 39 -15.22 22.39 -21.70
C LYS A 39 -14.32 21.27 -22.21
N PHE A 40 -14.77 20.03 -22.06
CA PHE A 40 -14.13 18.84 -22.60
C PHE A 40 -15.00 18.32 -23.73
N GLU A 41 -14.40 18.09 -24.90
CA GLU A 41 -15.07 17.45 -26.02
C GLU A 41 -14.40 16.12 -26.30
N THR A 42 -15.19 15.05 -26.31
CA THR A 42 -14.77 13.71 -26.71
C THR A 42 -15.52 13.36 -27.98
N ASN A 43 -14.78 13.07 -29.05
CA ASN A 43 -15.34 12.59 -30.31
C ASN A 43 -15.13 11.08 -30.40
N LEU A 44 -16.19 10.34 -30.69
CA LEU A 44 -16.21 8.92 -30.95
C LEU A 44 -16.72 8.71 -32.38
N GLU A 45 -15.94 8.00 -33.20
CA GLU A 45 -16.31 7.64 -34.56
C GLU A 45 -16.33 6.11 -34.70
N THR A 46 -17.42 5.56 -35.21
CA THR A 46 -17.57 4.12 -35.44
C THR A 46 -17.07 3.77 -36.83
N LEU A 47 -15.89 3.14 -36.91
CA LEU A 47 -15.25 2.77 -38.18
C LEU A 47 -15.88 1.52 -38.82
N GLU A 48 -16.28 0.55 -38.00
CA GLU A 48 -16.89 -0.70 -38.47
C GLU A 48 -18.06 -1.09 -37.56
N LEU A 49 -19.19 -1.47 -38.16
CA LEU A 49 -20.36 -2.01 -37.47
C LEU A 49 -20.65 -3.42 -38.00
N THR A 50 -20.53 -4.42 -37.15
CA THR A 50 -20.84 -5.82 -37.49
C THR A 50 -22.06 -6.31 -36.73
N THR A 51 -22.92 -7.07 -37.40
CA THR A 51 -24.05 -7.78 -36.79
C THR A 51 -23.74 -9.26 -36.56
N ALA A 52 -22.46 -9.64 -36.54
CA ALA A 52 -22.05 -11.01 -36.28
C ALA A 52 -22.59 -11.49 -34.93
N LYS A 53 -23.08 -12.73 -34.91
CA LYS A 53 -23.63 -13.35 -33.69
C LYS A 53 -22.47 -13.65 -32.73
N ILE A 54 -22.38 -12.89 -31.66
CA ILE A 54 -21.40 -13.09 -30.59
C ILE A 54 -21.74 -14.41 -29.86
N ASP A 55 -20.71 -15.18 -29.51
CA ASP A 55 -20.85 -16.42 -28.76
C ASP A 55 -21.49 -16.16 -27.39
N SER A 56 -22.50 -16.96 -27.03
CA SER A 56 -23.19 -16.87 -25.75
C SER A 56 -22.27 -17.09 -24.55
N MET A 57 -21.15 -17.82 -24.72
CA MET A 57 -20.19 -18.08 -23.65
C MET A 57 -19.49 -16.80 -23.16
N LEU A 58 -19.45 -15.72 -23.95
CA LEU A 58 -18.88 -14.43 -23.54
C LEU A 58 -19.75 -13.68 -22.53
N PHE A 59 -21.02 -14.09 -22.38
CA PHE A 59 -21.97 -13.50 -21.44
C PHE A 59 -22.23 -14.42 -20.23
N GLU A 60 -21.58 -15.57 -20.15
CA GLU A 60 -21.62 -16.43 -18.99
C GLU A 60 -20.67 -15.92 -17.91
N ILE A 61 -21.15 -15.86 -16.66
CA ILE A 61 -20.36 -15.40 -15.53
C ILE A 61 -19.30 -16.48 -15.22
N PRO A 62 -17.99 -16.14 -15.24
CA PRO A 62 -16.94 -17.10 -14.95
C PRO A 62 -17.06 -17.66 -13.53
N ILE A 63 -16.62 -18.91 -13.33
CA ILE A 63 -16.58 -19.56 -12.02
C ILE A 63 -15.81 -18.68 -11.03
N GLY A 64 -16.44 -18.35 -9.89
CA GLY A 64 -15.88 -17.48 -8.85
C GLY A 64 -16.43 -16.06 -8.84
N TYR A 65 -17.18 -15.65 -9.86
CA TYR A 65 -17.88 -14.37 -9.89
C TYR A 65 -19.34 -14.54 -9.47
N THR A 66 -19.85 -13.62 -8.65
CA THR A 66 -21.26 -13.59 -8.22
C THR A 66 -21.93 -12.37 -8.83
N GLU A 67 -23.08 -12.57 -9.46
CA GLU A 67 -23.93 -11.47 -9.94
C GLU A 67 -24.32 -10.57 -8.75
N THR A 68 -24.00 -9.28 -8.83
CA THR A 68 -24.38 -8.29 -7.83
C THR A 68 -25.74 -7.69 -8.20
N LYS A 69 -26.66 -7.59 -7.23
CA LYS A 69 -28.05 -7.20 -7.51
C LYS A 69 -28.30 -5.70 -7.33
N ASN A 70 -27.34 -4.98 -6.76
CA ASN A 70 -27.44 -3.55 -6.51
C ASN A 70 -26.04 -2.90 -6.47
N GLU A 71 -26.00 -1.57 -6.58
CA GLU A 71 -24.77 -0.76 -6.54
C GLU A 71 -24.06 -0.82 -5.18
N GLN A 72 -24.78 -1.13 -4.09
CA GLN A 72 -24.21 -1.24 -2.75
C GLN A 72 -23.33 -2.50 -2.62
N ASP A 73 -23.76 -3.63 -3.19
CA ASP A 73 -23.00 -4.90 -3.25
C ASP A 73 -21.69 -4.74 -4.05
N LEU A 74 -21.65 -3.78 -4.98
CA LEU A 74 -20.43 -3.41 -5.73
C LEU A 74 -19.51 -2.53 -4.90
N GLN A 75 -20.06 -1.55 -4.17
CA GLN A 75 -19.30 -0.60 -3.36
C GLN A 75 -18.74 -1.20 -2.07
N ASP A 76 -19.45 -2.14 -1.43
CA ASP A 76 -18.98 -2.84 -0.22
C ASP A 76 -17.73 -3.71 -0.47
N LYS A 77 -17.40 -3.97 -1.75
CA LYS A 77 -16.16 -4.66 -2.16
C LYS A 77 -14.99 -3.72 -2.44
N PHE A 78 -15.24 -2.43 -2.56
CA PHE A 78 -14.19 -1.41 -2.67
C PHE A 78 -13.95 -0.83 -1.28
N ASP A 79 -12.97 -1.37 -0.57
CA ASP A 79 -12.49 -0.71 0.64
C ASP A 79 -11.77 0.58 0.24
N VAL A 80 -12.49 1.70 0.35
CA VAL A 80 -12.01 3.03 0.00
C VAL A 80 -10.78 3.40 0.85
N ASN A 81 -10.64 2.86 2.07
CA ASN A 81 -9.41 3.05 2.84
C ASN A 81 -8.23 2.32 2.19
N ASP A 82 -8.45 1.13 1.66
CA ASP A 82 -7.40 0.34 1.00
C ASP A 82 -6.96 1.00 -0.32
N MET A 83 -7.91 1.54 -1.08
CA MET A 83 -7.62 2.30 -2.30
C MET A 83 -6.91 3.64 -2.02
N ILE A 84 -7.27 4.34 -0.94
CA ILE A 84 -6.60 5.58 -0.52
C ILE A 84 -5.19 5.28 0.02
N ASN A 85 -5.00 4.16 0.72
CA ASN A 85 -3.69 3.72 1.17
C ASN A 85 -2.79 3.32 -0.02
N GLN A 86 -3.36 2.66 -1.03
CA GLN A 86 -2.67 2.31 -2.26
C GLN A 86 -2.26 3.55 -3.08
N TYR A 87 -3.12 4.59 -3.13
CA TYR A 87 -2.81 5.84 -3.84
C TYR A 87 -1.81 6.73 -3.07
N LYS A 88 -1.82 6.69 -1.73
CA LYS A 88 -0.84 7.42 -0.91
C LYS A 88 0.54 6.76 -0.89
N ASN A 89 0.63 5.46 -1.18
CA ASN A 89 1.88 4.70 -1.21
C ASN A 89 2.54 4.62 -2.60
N LYS A 90 1.95 5.20 -3.65
CA LYS A 90 2.63 5.33 -4.96
C LYS A 90 3.68 6.44 -4.91
N SER A 91 4.91 6.05 -4.59
CA SER A 91 6.11 6.72 -5.10
C SER A 91 6.50 6.05 -6.42
N ASP A 92 6.94 6.82 -7.41
CA ASP A 92 7.09 6.49 -8.84
C ASP A 92 8.18 5.46 -9.21
N ASP A 93 8.37 4.39 -8.43
CA ASP A 93 9.31 3.32 -8.74
C ASP A 93 8.83 2.07 -7.99
N ASP A 94 8.20 1.08 -8.65
CA ASP A 94 8.01 -0.23 -8.00
C ASP A 94 7.66 -1.39 -8.96
N ASP A 95 8.71 -2.15 -9.30
CA ASP A 95 8.66 -3.58 -9.67
C ASP A 95 8.46 -4.48 -8.41
N ARG A 96 7.82 -3.96 -7.35
CA ARG A 96 7.63 -4.72 -6.09
C ARG A 96 6.50 -5.75 -6.25
N PRO A 97 6.74 -7.02 -5.89
CA PRO A 97 5.71 -8.04 -5.97
C PRO A 97 4.52 -7.69 -5.06
N ALA A 98 3.31 -7.80 -5.60
CA ALA A 98 2.10 -7.67 -4.80
C ALA A 98 1.74 -9.03 -4.14
N ALA A 99 1.07 -9.00 -2.98
CA ALA A 99 0.61 -10.21 -2.29
C ALA A 99 -0.28 -11.10 -3.19
N ASN A 100 -1.03 -10.48 -4.11
CA ASN A 100 -1.93 -11.17 -5.05
C ASN A 100 -1.24 -11.67 -6.34
N GLU A 101 0.05 -11.40 -6.53
CA GLU A 101 0.78 -11.87 -7.71
C GLU A 101 1.34 -13.28 -7.49
N PRO A 102 1.32 -14.16 -8.51
CA PRO A 102 1.92 -15.49 -8.41
C PRO A 102 3.40 -15.43 -7.99
N LYS A 103 3.81 -16.33 -7.10
CA LYS A 103 5.20 -16.43 -6.68
C LYS A 103 6.11 -16.86 -7.84
N ALA A 104 7.22 -16.15 -8.03
CA ALA A 104 8.21 -16.52 -9.04
C ALA A 104 8.86 -17.88 -8.73
N ALA A 105 9.01 -18.72 -9.76
CA ALA A 105 9.59 -20.05 -9.62
C ALA A 105 11.05 -19.98 -9.12
N GLY A 106 11.39 -20.83 -8.15
CA GLY A 106 12.75 -20.93 -7.61
C GLY A 106 13.16 -19.82 -6.64
N LYS A 107 12.29 -18.85 -6.35
CA LYS A 107 12.52 -17.83 -5.31
C LYS A 107 11.87 -18.23 -3.99
N ILE A 108 12.37 -17.66 -2.91
CA ILE A 108 11.76 -17.73 -1.58
C ILE A 108 10.91 -16.48 -1.40
N ARG A 109 9.67 -16.62 -0.90
CA ARG A 109 8.78 -15.49 -0.62
C ARG A 109 8.55 -15.31 0.88
N ILE A 110 8.79 -14.10 1.38
CA ILE A 110 8.62 -13.73 2.79
C ILE A 110 7.40 -12.82 2.92
N GLY A 111 6.41 -13.22 3.72
CA GLY A 111 5.30 -12.38 4.13
C GLY A 111 5.73 -11.49 5.30
N VAL A 112 5.81 -10.18 5.08
CA VAL A 112 6.19 -9.19 6.09
C VAL A 112 4.94 -8.69 6.80
N LEU A 113 4.79 -9.02 8.09
CA LEU A 113 3.68 -8.54 8.90
C LEU A 113 3.92 -7.10 9.39
N VAL A 114 2.85 -6.40 9.72
CA VAL A 114 2.92 -5.06 10.31
C VAL A 114 3.75 -5.11 11.60
N PRO A 115 4.82 -4.28 11.72
CA PRO A 115 5.58 -4.18 12.96
C PRO A 115 4.70 -3.75 14.14
N THR A 116 5.00 -4.28 15.33
CA THR A 116 4.23 -4.05 16.57
C THR A 116 5.12 -3.50 17.69
N GLY A 117 4.51 -3.04 18.79
CA GLY A 117 5.17 -2.86 20.08
C GLY A 117 5.35 -1.41 20.57
N ASP A 118 5.70 -0.46 19.69
CA ASP A 118 5.85 0.96 20.04
C ASP A 118 5.06 1.84 19.05
N GLU A 119 4.14 2.65 19.56
CA GLU A 119 3.23 3.48 18.75
C GLU A 119 3.89 4.76 18.22
N GLN A 120 5.14 5.05 18.59
CA GLN A 120 5.83 6.27 18.17
C GLN A 120 6.31 6.23 16.70
N VAL A 121 6.24 5.07 16.03
CA VAL A 121 6.71 4.87 14.65
C VAL A 121 5.57 4.56 13.69
N SER A 122 5.73 4.98 12.43
CA SER A 122 4.79 4.65 11.35
C SER A 122 4.93 3.18 10.94
N THR A 123 4.14 2.28 11.55
CA THR A 123 4.26 0.83 11.34
C THR A 123 3.93 0.39 9.92
N ALA A 124 2.96 1.04 9.26
CA ALA A 124 2.62 0.77 7.86
C ALA A 124 3.79 1.11 6.90
N GLU A 125 4.42 2.28 7.09
CA GLU A 125 5.60 2.65 6.29
C GLU A 125 6.79 1.74 6.55
N LEU A 126 6.99 1.32 7.80
CA LEU A 126 8.07 0.39 8.16
C LEU A 126 7.84 -1.01 7.57
N GLN A 127 6.60 -1.48 7.48
CA GLN A 127 6.26 -2.73 6.82
C GLN A 127 6.62 -2.70 5.34
N GLN A 128 6.21 -1.63 4.64
CA GLN A 128 6.54 -1.46 3.22
C GLN A 128 8.04 -1.34 2.99
N TYR A 129 8.72 -0.59 3.87
CA TYR A 129 10.17 -0.48 3.85
C TYR A 129 10.85 -1.84 4.01
N LEU A 130 10.43 -2.65 4.99
CA LEU A 130 10.93 -4.01 5.23
C LEU A 130 10.72 -4.91 4.01
N ALA A 131 9.53 -4.91 3.42
CA ALA A 131 9.24 -5.67 2.22
C ALA A 131 10.18 -5.25 1.06
N GLY A 132 10.42 -3.95 0.89
CA GLY A 132 11.35 -3.45 -0.12
C GLY A 132 12.79 -3.91 0.07
N ILE A 133 13.36 -3.78 1.28
CA ILE A 133 14.78 -4.08 1.53
C ILE A 133 15.11 -5.58 1.61
N LEU A 134 14.09 -6.44 1.73
CA LEU A 134 14.26 -7.90 1.74
C LEU A 134 14.27 -8.51 0.34
N ILE A 135 13.88 -7.74 -0.69
CA ILE A 135 13.95 -8.19 -2.08
C ILE A 135 15.41 -8.33 -2.50
N GLY A 136 15.73 -9.50 -3.06
CA GLY A 136 17.04 -9.81 -3.62
C GLY A 136 16.93 -10.86 -4.71
N GLU A 137 18.07 -11.32 -5.21
CA GLU A 137 18.12 -12.25 -6.37
C GLU A 137 17.28 -13.54 -6.15
N LYS A 138 17.29 -14.07 -4.92
CA LYS A 138 16.59 -15.33 -4.55
C LYS A 138 15.42 -15.14 -3.60
N VAL A 139 15.17 -13.91 -3.15
CA VAL A 139 14.19 -13.59 -2.11
C VAL A 139 13.23 -12.54 -2.64
N GLU A 140 11.94 -12.81 -2.54
CA GLU A 140 10.86 -11.84 -2.67
C GLU A 140 10.26 -11.59 -1.30
N ALA A 141 9.74 -10.40 -1.10
CA ALA A 141 9.01 -10.06 0.10
C ALA A 141 7.76 -9.27 -0.25
N VAL A 142 6.66 -9.58 0.43
CA VAL A 142 5.36 -8.95 0.23
C VAL A 142 4.82 -8.51 1.60
N ALA A 143 4.21 -7.33 1.64
CA ALA A 143 3.50 -6.88 2.83
C ALA A 143 2.20 -7.68 2.98
N VAL A 144 1.94 -8.21 4.18
CA VAL A 144 0.75 -9.00 4.51
C VAL A 144 0.17 -8.58 5.85
N SER A 145 -1.14 -8.65 6.00
CA SER A 145 -1.85 -8.32 7.25
C SER A 145 -1.81 -9.44 8.29
N SER A 146 -1.64 -10.71 7.86
CA SER A 146 -1.62 -11.87 8.76
C SER A 146 -0.81 -13.06 8.24
N GLU A 147 -0.58 -14.06 9.10
CA GLU A 147 0.03 -15.34 8.66
C GLU A 147 -0.89 -16.11 7.70
N GLU A 148 -2.21 -15.96 7.82
CA GLU A 148 -3.18 -16.57 6.89
C GLU A 148 -3.02 -15.98 5.49
N GLU A 149 -2.93 -14.65 5.39
CA GLU A 149 -2.68 -13.99 4.11
C GLU A 149 -1.32 -14.38 3.52
N ALA A 150 -0.29 -14.50 4.36
CA ALA A 150 1.02 -14.98 3.93
C ALA A 150 0.93 -16.39 3.31
N ARG A 151 0.18 -17.30 3.94
CA ARG A 151 -0.08 -18.65 3.41
C ARG A 151 -0.84 -18.61 2.08
N ASN A 152 -1.87 -17.77 1.99
CA ASN A 152 -2.66 -17.60 0.77
C ASN A 152 -1.83 -16.99 -0.38
N SER A 153 -0.87 -16.14 -0.06
CA SER A 153 0.03 -15.45 -1.01
C SER A 153 1.27 -16.26 -1.38
N GLN A 154 1.26 -17.57 -1.09
CA GLN A 154 2.34 -18.51 -1.37
C GLN A 154 3.67 -18.14 -0.70
N CYS A 155 3.65 -17.48 0.46
CA CYS A 155 4.86 -17.21 1.23
C CYS A 155 5.41 -18.50 1.84
N ASP A 156 6.74 -18.66 1.84
CA ASP A 156 7.41 -19.76 2.55
C ASP A 156 7.65 -19.41 4.01
N TYR A 157 7.83 -18.12 4.30
CA TYR A 157 8.14 -17.60 5.63
C TYR A 157 7.24 -16.42 6.00
N SER A 158 6.96 -16.28 7.29
CA SER A 158 6.45 -15.03 7.88
C SER A 158 7.56 -14.32 8.63
N LEU A 159 7.58 -12.99 8.54
CA LEU A 159 8.47 -12.13 9.30
C LEU A 159 7.65 -11.23 10.23
N VAL A 160 7.82 -11.45 11.53
CA VAL A 160 7.22 -10.63 12.59
C VAL A 160 8.29 -9.70 13.15
N THR A 161 7.98 -8.43 13.29
CA THR A 161 8.86 -7.43 13.92
C THR A 161 8.15 -6.84 15.13
N THR A 162 8.84 -6.80 16.27
CA THR A 162 8.33 -6.21 17.50
C THR A 162 9.36 -5.25 18.08
N PHE A 163 9.03 -3.97 18.11
CA PHE A 163 9.77 -2.96 18.85
C PHE A 163 9.52 -3.15 20.34
N ILE A 164 10.58 -3.43 21.10
CA ILE A 164 10.53 -3.60 22.55
C ILE A 164 10.60 -2.24 23.24
N ARG A 165 11.44 -1.35 22.70
CA ARG A 165 11.70 -0.05 23.30
C ARG A 165 12.22 0.94 22.27
N ILE A 166 11.63 2.14 22.23
CA ILE A 166 12.20 3.28 21.52
C ILE A 166 12.37 4.44 22.51
N LYS A 167 13.61 4.83 22.79
CA LYS A 167 13.92 5.90 23.73
C LYS A 167 14.74 7.00 23.05
N SER A 168 14.24 8.24 23.10
CA SER A 168 15.02 9.40 22.70
C SER A 168 16.28 9.52 23.56
N SER A 169 17.43 9.44 22.91
CA SER A 169 18.75 9.73 23.45
C SER A 169 19.04 11.20 23.19
N SER A 170 18.57 12.07 24.08
CA SER A 170 18.98 13.47 24.10
C SER A 170 20.49 13.55 24.34
N LYS A 171 21.23 14.33 23.55
CA LYS A 171 22.63 14.70 23.83
C LYS A 171 22.71 15.69 25.01
N VAL A 172 22.18 15.32 26.17
CA VAL A 172 22.24 16.12 27.40
C VAL A 172 23.15 15.41 28.37
N GLY A 173 24.45 15.66 28.23
CA GLY A 173 25.48 15.10 29.10
C GLY A 173 26.86 15.62 28.74
N GLY A 174 27.12 16.91 29.00
CA GLY A 174 28.45 17.50 28.75
C GLY A 174 28.53 19.03 28.80
N LEU A 175 28.18 19.63 29.94
CA LEU A 175 28.84 20.82 30.48
C LEU A 175 28.83 22.20 29.78
N LEU A 176 27.94 22.55 28.84
CA LEU A 176 27.91 23.94 28.33
C LEU A 176 26.49 24.50 28.15
N LYS A 177 26.13 25.36 29.11
CA LYS A 177 25.57 26.71 28.96
C LYS A 177 24.52 26.92 27.85
N VAL A 178 23.31 27.28 28.30
CA VAL A 178 22.57 28.47 27.84
C VAL A 178 22.69 28.78 26.36
N VAL A 179 21.75 28.28 25.55
CA VAL A 179 21.30 29.00 24.35
C VAL A 179 19.79 28.85 24.25
N LYS A 180 19.06 29.97 24.37
CA LYS A 180 17.60 30.10 24.16
C LYS A 180 17.19 29.91 22.68
N ASN A 181 17.95 29.16 21.90
CA ASN A 181 17.75 28.87 20.47
C ASN A 181 18.35 27.50 20.17
N ALA A 182 17.78 26.44 20.76
CA ALA A 182 18.07 25.09 20.29
C ALA A 182 17.41 24.95 18.91
N ASP A 183 18.24 24.74 17.88
CA ASP A 183 17.78 24.48 16.53
C ASP A 183 16.81 23.29 16.54
N PRO A 184 15.55 23.45 16.08
CA PRO A 184 14.58 22.35 15.98
C PRO A 184 15.06 21.24 15.03
N ASN A 185 16.15 21.43 14.28
CA ASN A 185 16.82 20.44 13.44
C ASN A 185 18.02 19.74 14.10
N ALA A 186 18.31 19.95 15.39
CA ALA A 186 19.37 19.21 16.07
C ALA A 186 19.08 17.70 16.01
N ALA A 187 19.96 16.95 15.34
CA ALA A 187 19.79 15.50 15.13
C ALA A 187 19.55 14.79 16.47
N THR A 188 18.31 14.37 16.68
CA THR A 188 17.91 13.48 17.77
C THR A 188 18.50 12.10 17.48
N SER A 189 18.89 11.39 18.52
CA SER A 189 19.30 9.99 18.39
C SER A 189 18.33 9.16 19.22
N PHE A 190 18.07 7.92 18.81
CA PHE A 190 17.16 7.01 19.51
C PHE A 190 17.90 5.73 19.85
N THR A 191 17.72 5.26 21.09
CA THR A 191 18.05 3.88 21.46
C THR A 191 16.86 3.02 21.09
N ILE A 192 17.07 2.05 20.20
CA ILE A 192 16.02 1.18 19.68
C ILE A 192 16.38 -0.25 20.03
N GLU A 193 15.46 -0.92 20.73
CA GLU A 193 15.48 -2.35 21.00
C GLU A 193 14.31 -2.98 20.23
N ALA A 194 14.57 -3.93 19.35
CA ALA A 194 13.56 -4.63 18.57
C ALA A 194 13.94 -6.11 18.34
N ASN A 195 12.94 -6.97 18.23
CA ASN A 195 13.11 -8.36 17.85
C ASN A 195 12.47 -8.59 16.48
N MET A 196 13.16 -9.37 15.64
CA MET A 196 12.59 -9.92 14.42
C MET A 196 12.48 -11.44 14.59
N LEU A 197 11.40 -12.03 14.09
CA LEU A 197 11.16 -13.47 14.10
C LEU A 197 10.81 -13.92 12.69
N LEU A 198 11.70 -14.68 12.07
CA LEU A 198 11.47 -15.35 10.81
C LEU A 198 11.03 -16.79 11.08
N LYS A 199 9.82 -17.13 10.66
CA LYS A 199 9.19 -18.42 10.91
C LYS A 199 8.80 -19.08 9.59
N SER A 200 9.08 -20.37 9.45
CA SER A 200 8.64 -21.20 8.33
C SER A 200 7.13 -21.39 8.41
N LEU A 201 6.42 -21.11 7.32
CA LEU A 201 4.97 -21.33 7.24
C LEU A 201 4.59 -22.79 7.00
N ALA A 202 5.54 -23.62 6.56
CA ALA A 202 5.31 -25.05 6.31
C ALA A 202 5.22 -25.87 7.60
N ASP A 203 6.09 -25.60 8.58
CA ASP A 203 6.25 -26.40 9.80
C ASP A 203 6.24 -25.56 11.09
N GLY A 204 6.16 -24.23 10.99
CA GLY A 204 6.19 -23.32 12.12
C GLY A 204 7.56 -23.16 12.78
N SER A 205 8.63 -23.74 12.21
CA SER A 205 9.97 -23.67 12.79
C SER A 205 10.55 -22.26 12.70
N VAL A 206 11.31 -21.86 13.72
CA VAL A 206 12.02 -20.57 13.74
C VAL A 206 13.30 -20.72 12.93
N LYS A 207 13.43 -19.93 11.86
CA LYS A 207 14.64 -19.87 11.04
C LYS A 207 15.64 -18.83 11.51
N ALA A 208 15.16 -17.67 11.94
CA ALA A 208 16.01 -16.63 12.47
C ALA A 208 15.25 -15.83 13.54
N GLN A 209 15.98 -15.38 14.55
CA GLN A 209 15.44 -14.45 15.54
C GLN A 209 16.43 -13.32 15.86
N PRO A 210 16.71 -12.42 14.91
CA PRO A 210 17.61 -11.29 15.13
C PRO A 210 17.11 -10.39 16.26
N LYS A 211 18.04 -10.02 17.14
CA LYS A 211 17.83 -8.97 18.14
C LYS A 211 18.54 -7.71 17.66
N ILE A 212 17.83 -6.61 17.65
CA ILE A 212 18.33 -5.28 17.35
C ILE A 212 18.40 -4.53 18.66
N ASP A 213 19.59 -4.08 19.03
CA ASP A 213 19.81 -3.19 20.16
C ASP A 213 20.92 -2.23 19.74
N GLY A 214 20.60 -0.94 19.73
CA GLY A 214 21.57 0.06 19.31
C GLY A 214 21.05 1.48 19.36
N LYS A 215 21.98 2.39 19.10
CA LYS A 215 21.72 3.83 18.98
C LYS A 215 21.71 4.24 17.52
N PHE A 216 20.66 4.93 17.10
CA PHE A 216 20.41 5.32 15.72
C PHE A 216 20.14 6.81 15.62
N ASP A 217 20.89 7.50 14.78
CA ASP A 217 20.74 8.95 14.56
C ASP A 217 19.66 9.27 13.53
N GLY A 218 18.86 10.30 13.80
CA GLY A 218 17.85 10.84 12.92
C GLY A 218 16.51 11.12 13.60
N LYS A 219 15.49 11.43 12.79
CA LYS A 219 14.09 11.39 13.24
C LYS A 219 13.71 9.96 13.57
N ILE A 220 12.68 9.77 14.39
CA ILE A 220 12.29 8.46 14.93
C ILE A 220 12.07 7.41 13.84
N ASP A 221 11.36 7.72 12.74
CA ASP A 221 11.13 6.77 11.65
C ASP A 221 12.42 6.45 10.87
N ALA A 222 13.30 7.43 10.68
CA ALA A 222 14.59 7.21 10.02
C ALA A 222 15.53 6.35 10.89
N ALA A 223 15.50 6.57 12.21
CA ALA A 223 16.22 5.75 13.18
C ALA A 223 15.68 4.30 13.19
N ALA A 224 14.35 4.13 13.16
CA ALA A 224 13.71 2.82 13.06
C ALA A 224 14.08 2.10 11.76
N LYS A 225 14.04 2.77 10.60
CA LYS A 225 14.46 2.19 9.31
C LYS A 225 15.90 1.66 9.37
N LYS A 226 16.84 2.46 9.91
CA LYS A 226 18.24 2.03 10.10
C LYS A 226 18.37 0.83 11.05
N ALA A 227 17.55 0.78 12.11
CA ALA A 227 17.53 -0.35 13.02
C ALA A 227 17.07 -1.64 12.30
N LEU A 228 16.04 -1.54 11.48
CA LEU A 228 15.52 -2.63 10.67
C LEU A 228 16.47 -3.07 9.55
N ASP A 229 17.29 -2.19 8.99
CA ASP A 229 18.34 -2.56 8.03
C ASP A 229 19.32 -3.57 8.64
N ASN A 230 19.71 -3.35 9.89
CA ASN A 230 20.63 -4.24 10.59
C ASN A 230 20.00 -5.61 10.85
N GLY A 231 18.74 -5.64 11.28
CA GLY A 231 17.99 -6.88 11.46
C GLY A 231 17.78 -7.63 10.16
N SER A 232 17.40 -6.93 9.09
CA SER A 232 17.10 -7.52 7.77
C SER A 232 18.33 -8.18 7.14
N LYS A 233 19.53 -7.61 7.33
CA LYS A 233 20.78 -8.27 6.93
C LYS A 233 20.98 -9.62 7.61
N LEU A 234 20.61 -9.74 8.88
CA LEU A 234 20.71 -11.00 9.63
C LEU A 234 19.63 -11.99 9.18
N VAL A 235 18.41 -11.52 8.89
CA VAL A 235 17.36 -12.33 8.26
C VAL A 235 17.85 -12.91 6.94
N LEU A 236 18.30 -12.06 6.01
CA LEU A 236 18.77 -12.50 4.69
C LEU A 236 19.99 -13.44 4.77
N LYS A 237 20.85 -13.28 5.79
CA LYS A 237 21.97 -14.20 6.02
C LYS A 237 21.49 -15.60 6.42
N ALA A 238 20.39 -15.71 7.15
CA ALA A 238 19.80 -17.01 7.52
C ALA A 238 19.10 -17.72 6.36
N MET A 239 18.89 -17.02 5.23
CA MET A 239 18.26 -17.52 4.02
C MET A 239 19.25 -18.04 2.97
N LYS A 240 20.56 -17.87 3.22
CA LYS A 240 21.65 -18.37 2.37
C LYS A 240 22.07 -19.77 2.81
#